data_AF-A0A3A5RIQ9-F1
#
_entry.id   AF-A0A3A5RIQ9-F1
#
_cell.length_a   1.000
_cell.length_b   1.000
_cell.length_c   1.000
_cell.angle_alpha   90.00
_cell.angle_beta   90.00
_cell.angle_gamma   90.00
#
_symmetry.space_group_name_H-M   'P 1'
#
loop_
_entity.id
_entity.type
_entity.pdbx_description
1 polymer ?
#
loop_
_entity_poly.entity_id
_entity_poly.type
_entity_poly.pdbx_seq_one_letter_code
_entity_poly.pdbx_strand_id
1 'polypeptide(L)'
;MFPPVEVEALPTSFQHYFSPKEPHLYYMFRQGPVCFIVLDTGEDKPDSDIEYSGITDYDNYRTEQAEWLKEAVRSEEFRDARFRVVIAHMPPQPIKGLWHGPQEVLEKFVPILNEAGIDAMLCGHLHRYIHCKPDARVKFPVIINSKDMVIDGQTQGNRLQLKVLDTKGTLVDKIVLTK
;
A
#
# COMPACT_ATOMS: atom_id res chain seq x y z
N MET A 1 20.77 13.06 24.05
CA MET A 1 21.78 12.00 23.91
C MET A 1 21.00 10.69 23.87
N PHE A 2 20.75 10.15 22.68
CA PHE A 2 20.12 8.84 22.55
C PHE A 2 21.16 7.78 22.89
N PRO A 3 20.81 6.72 23.64
CA PRO A 3 21.76 5.66 23.90
C PRO A 3 22.16 5.03 22.57
N PRO A 4 23.42 4.57 22.41
CA PRO A 4 23.78 3.73 21.28
C PRO A 4 23.00 2.43 21.44
N VAL A 5 21.95 2.26 20.63
CA VAL A 5 21.35 0.95 20.50
C VAL A 5 22.29 0.20 19.56
N GLU A 6 23.08 -0.73 20.12
CA GLU A 6 23.66 -1.82 19.34
C GLU A 6 22.50 -2.66 18.85
N VAL A 7 21.85 -2.20 17.79
CA VAL A 7 20.86 -2.98 17.06
C VAL A 7 21.69 -3.98 16.27
N GLU A 8 21.74 -5.23 16.74
CA GLU A 8 22.18 -6.32 15.87
C GLU A 8 21.30 -6.30 14.61
N ALA A 9 21.93 -6.42 13.44
CA ALA A 9 21.26 -6.42 12.14
C ALA A 9 20.49 -7.74 11.93
N LEU A 10 19.54 -8.02 12.81
CA LEU A 10 18.61 -9.13 12.74
C LEU A 10 17.42 -8.72 11.86
N PRO A 11 16.79 -9.66 11.13
CA PRO A 11 15.56 -9.39 10.38
C PRO A 11 14.46 -8.76 11.25
N THR A 12 14.38 -9.13 12.53
CA THR A 12 13.43 -8.60 13.52
C THR A 12 13.67 -7.13 13.90
N SER A 13 14.81 -6.57 13.52
CA SER A 13 15.19 -5.19 13.78
C SER A 13 15.20 -4.33 12.50
N PHE A 14 14.84 -4.91 11.35
CA PHE A 14 14.91 -4.27 10.04
C PHE A 14 14.16 -2.92 10.01
N GLN A 15 13.00 -2.84 10.65
CA GLN A 15 12.22 -1.61 10.80
C GLN A 15 13.00 -0.47 11.45
N HIS A 16 13.93 -0.74 12.36
CA HIS A 16 14.69 0.32 13.04
C HIS A 16 15.68 1.03 12.11
N TYR A 17 16.02 0.45 10.96
CA TYR A 17 16.90 1.08 9.97
C TYR A 17 16.12 1.90 8.95
N PHE A 18 14.89 1.50 8.60
CA PHE A 18 14.13 2.09 7.49
C PHE A 18 12.89 2.89 7.94
N SER A 19 12.28 2.53 9.06
CA SER A 19 11.14 3.22 9.66
C SER A 19 11.30 3.34 11.18
N PRO A 20 12.35 4.02 11.70
CA PRO A 20 12.72 3.99 13.12
C PRO A 20 11.66 4.54 14.08
N LYS A 21 10.65 5.25 13.57
CA LYS A 21 9.57 5.83 14.38
C LYS A 21 8.33 4.96 14.45
N GLU A 22 8.23 3.93 13.61
CA GLU A 22 7.05 3.07 13.53
C GLU A 22 7.36 1.69 14.13
N PRO A 23 6.40 1.06 14.82
CA PRO A 23 6.57 -0.28 15.38
C PRO A 23 6.61 -1.37 14.31
N HIS A 24 6.09 -1.10 13.10
CA HIS A 24 6.02 -2.05 11.99
C HIS A 24 6.45 -1.40 10.67
N LEU A 25 6.60 -2.21 9.62
CA LEU A 25 6.85 -1.74 8.25
C LEU A 25 5.57 -1.23 7.55
N TYR A 26 4.41 -1.56 8.11
CA TYR A 26 3.12 -0.98 7.77
C TYR A 26 2.72 0.06 8.82
N TYR A 27 2.19 1.18 8.38
CA TYR A 27 1.85 2.30 9.24
C TYR A 27 0.86 3.23 8.53
N MET A 28 0.40 4.23 9.25
CA MET A 28 -0.51 5.23 8.73
C MET A 28 -0.03 6.62 9.14
N PHE A 29 -0.20 7.59 8.24
CA PHE A 29 0.11 8.98 8.54
C PHE A 29 -0.79 9.92 7.74
N ARG A 30 -0.92 11.15 8.22
CA ARG A 30 -1.64 12.21 7.54
C ARG A 30 -0.73 13.31 7.04
N GLN A 31 -0.92 13.71 5.79
CA GLN A 31 -0.31 14.89 5.19
C GLN A 31 -1.41 15.80 4.63
N GLY A 32 -1.71 16.88 5.35
CA GLY A 32 -2.80 17.79 4.99
C GLY A 32 -4.17 17.08 4.98
N PRO A 33 -4.93 17.14 3.86
CA PRO A 33 -6.26 16.52 3.78
C PRO A 33 -6.22 15.03 3.42
N VAL A 34 -5.03 14.44 3.19
CA VAL A 34 -4.87 13.03 2.79
C VAL A 34 -4.32 12.21 3.96
N CYS A 35 -5.01 11.12 4.28
CA CYS A 35 -4.48 10.06 5.11
C CYS A 35 -3.94 8.95 4.20
N PHE A 36 -2.69 8.56 4.46
CA PHE A 36 -2.00 7.48 3.77
C PHE A 36 -1.90 6.27 4.69
N ILE A 37 -2.28 5.10 4.18
CA ILE A 37 -2.00 3.80 4.79
C ILE A 37 -0.92 3.15 3.95
N VAL A 38 0.21 2.82 4.57
CA VAL A 38 1.29 2.05 3.95
C VAL A 38 1.14 0.61 4.42
N LEU A 39 0.89 -0.31 3.49
CA LEU A 39 0.79 -1.74 3.75
C LEU A 39 2.05 -2.44 3.27
N ASP A 40 2.55 -3.34 4.09
CA ASP A 40 3.62 -4.24 3.71
C ASP A 40 3.01 -5.53 3.17
N THR A 41 3.08 -5.70 1.85
CA THR A 41 2.44 -6.83 1.19
C THR A 41 3.23 -8.13 1.35
N GLY A 42 4.45 -8.09 1.91
CA GLY A 42 5.34 -9.24 1.97
C GLY A 42 5.74 -9.73 0.58
N GLU A 43 5.98 -11.03 0.48
CA GLU A 43 6.44 -11.68 -0.74
C GLU A 43 5.31 -12.29 -1.59
N ASP A 44 5.63 -12.52 -2.88
CA ASP A 44 4.67 -12.93 -3.90
C ASP A 44 4.37 -14.43 -3.93
N LYS A 45 5.32 -15.29 -3.56
CA LYS A 45 5.16 -16.75 -3.57
C LYS A 45 4.52 -17.25 -2.26
N PRO A 46 3.93 -18.47 -2.27
CA PRO A 46 3.47 -19.10 -1.05
C PRO A 46 4.63 -19.39 -0.09
N ASP A 47 4.37 -19.37 1.22
CA ASP A 47 5.40 -19.64 2.24
C ASP A 47 6.03 -21.04 2.14
N SER A 48 5.33 -21.99 1.51
CA SER A 48 5.85 -23.32 1.21
C SER A 48 6.83 -23.37 0.03
N ASP A 49 7.11 -22.24 -0.62
CA ASP A 49 8.04 -22.18 -1.74
C ASP A 49 9.46 -22.54 -1.32
N ILE A 50 10.16 -23.29 -2.16
CA ILE A 50 11.51 -23.78 -1.88
C ILE A 50 12.51 -22.64 -1.64
N GLU A 51 12.32 -21.51 -2.33
CA GLU A 51 13.17 -20.33 -2.20
C GLU A 51 13.11 -19.73 -0.79
N TYR A 52 12.03 -19.96 -0.05
CA TYR A 52 11.90 -19.51 1.33
C TYR A 52 12.41 -20.53 2.34
N SER A 53 12.74 -21.77 1.94
CA SER A 53 13.33 -22.77 2.83
C SER A 53 12.57 -22.98 4.16
N GLY A 54 11.27 -22.67 4.20
CA GLY A 54 10.42 -22.74 5.38
C GLY A 54 10.69 -21.70 6.48
N ILE A 55 11.37 -20.59 6.17
CA ILE A 55 11.73 -19.56 7.16
C ILE A 55 10.84 -18.31 7.12
N THR A 56 9.91 -18.24 6.17
CA THR A 56 8.99 -17.11 6.01
C THR A 56 7.57 -17.49 6.39
N ASP A 57 6.78 -16.51 6.82
CA ASP A 57 5.37 -16.66 7.18
C ASP A 57 4.58 -15.40 6.77
N TYR A 58 4.64 -15.08 5.48
CA TYR A 58 4.01 -13.89 4.91
C TYR A 58 2.48 -13.98 4.92
N ASP A 59 1.92 -15.18 4.86
CA ASP A 59 0.47 -15.37 4.93
C ASP A 59 -0.05 -15.00 6.33
N ASN A 60 0.57 -15.50 7.41
CA ASN A 60 0.18 -15.09 8.75
C ASN A 60 0.52 -13.62 9.03
N TYR A 61 1.67 -13.13 8.55
CA TYR A 61 2.02 -11.72 8.65
C TYR A 61 0.96 -10.80 8.00
N ARG A 62 0.43 -11.17 6.84
CA ARG A 62 -0.71 -10.47 6.21
C ARG A 62 -1.98 -10.58 7.04
N THR A 63 -2.23 -11.72 7.71
CA THR A 63 -3.38 -11.86 8.62
C THR A 63 -3.27 -10.94 9.84
N GLU A 64 -2.10 -10.87 10.48
CA GLU A 64 -1.84 -9.97 11.62
C GLU A 64 -1.98 -8.50 11.22
N GLN A 65 -1.42 -8.14 10.06
CA GLN A 65 -1.56 -6.80 9.49
C GLN A 65 -3.02 -6.46 9.17
N ALA A 66 -3.85 -7.43 8.76
CA ALA A 66 -5.27 -7.21 8.54
C ALA A 66 -6.03 -6.88 9.84
N GLU A 67 -5.66 -7.49 10.96
CA GLU A 67 -6.22 -7.12 12.27
C GLU A 67 -5.79 -5.71 12.70
N TRP A 68 -4.52 -5.36 12.49
CA TRP A 68 -4.08 -3.97 12.69
C TRP A 68 -4.86 -3.00 11.80
N LEU A 69 -5.05 -3.33 10.52
CA LEU A 69 -5.73 -2.47 9.54
C LEU A 69 -7.18 -2.19 9.96
N LYS A 70 -7.90 -3.19 10.50
CA LYS A 70 -9.26 -3.03 11.04
C LYS A 70 -9.34 -1.97 12.14
N GLU A 71 -8.32 -1.89 12.99
CA GLU A 71 -8.26 -0.87 14.04
C GLU A 71 -7.76 0.48 13.51
N ALA A 72 -6.77 0.48 12.62
CA ALA A 72 -6.21 1.69 12.04
C ALA A 72 -7.28 2.56 11.33
N VAL A 73 -8.18 1.93 10.57
CA VAL A 73 -9.26 2.64 9.84
C VAL A 73 -10.37 3.20 10.76
N ARG A 74 -10.36 2.87 12.04
CA ARG A 74 -11.31 3.42 13.04
C ARG A 74 -10.80 4.69 13.70
N SER A 75 -9.52 5.00 13.56
CA SER A 75 -8.88 6.18 14.15
C SER A 75 -9.49 7.49 13.62
N GLU A 76 -9.42 8.55 14.44
CA GLU A 76 -9.83 9.90 14.02
C GLU A 76 -8.96 10.42 12.86
N GLU A 77 -7.66 10.12 12.87
CA GLU A 77 -6.73 10.51 11.81
C GLU A 77 -7.19 10.05 10.42
N PHE A 78 -7.68 8.80 10.34
CA PHE A 78 -8.26 8.21 9.13
C PHE A 78 -9.67 8.74 8.84
N ARG A 79 -10.55 8.74 9.84
CA ARG A 79 -11.97 9.08 9.66
C ARG A 79 -12.18 10.54 9.28
N ASP A 80 -11.36 11.45 9.81
CA ASP A 80 -11.44 12.89 9.52
C ASP A 80 -10.67 13.29 8.26
N ALA A 81 -9.99 12.35 7.61
CA ALA A 81 -9.30 12.62 6.35
C ALA A 81 -10.30 12.82 5.23
N ARG A 82 -10.05 13.81 4.37
CA ARG A 82 -10.89 14.03 3.18
C ARG A 82 -10.63 12.93 2.16
N PHE A 83 -9.34 12.63 1.95
CA PHE A 83 -8.89 11.59 1.04
C PHE A 83 -8.16 10.49 1.80
N ARG A 84 -8.40 9.24 1.42
CA ARG A 84 -7.79 8.04 2.00
C ARG A 84 -7.06 7.29 0.89
N VAL A 85 -5.73 7.24 0.95
CA VAL A 85 -4.90 6.62 -0.08
C VAL A 85 -4.12 5.46 0.53
N VAL A 86 -4.15 4.31 -0.13
CA VAL A 86 -3.33 3.15 0.27
C VAL A 86 -2.09 3.12 -0.61
N ILE A 87 -0.93 2.81 -0.02
CA ILE A 87 0.31 2.50 -0.72
C ILE A 87 0.66 1.05 -0.36
N ALA A 88 0.80 0.20 -1.36
CA ALA A 88 1.21 -1.20 -1.13
C ALA A 88 1.97 -1.71 -2.35
N HIS A 89 3.00 -2.53 -2.17
CA HIS A 89 3.84 -2.95 -3.30
C HIS A 89 3.07 -3.84 -4.30
N MET A 90 2.51 -4.96 -3.83
CA MET A 90 1.74 -5.88 -4.67
C MET A 90 0.29 -5.41 -4.87
N PRO A 91 -0.20 -5.33 -6.13
CA PRO A 91 -1.56 -4.89 -6.42
C PRO A 91 -2.59 -6.02 -6.31
N PRO A 92 -3.80 -5.77 -5.80
CA PRO A 92 -4.91 -6.73 -5.82
C PRO A 92 -5.60 -6.83 -7.21
N GLN A 93 -5.13 -6.07 -8.19
CA GLN A 93 -5.64 -6.01 -9.56
C GLN A 93 -4.49 -5.98 -10.57
N PRO A 94 -4.75 -6.33 -11.85
CA PRO A 94 -5.95 -6.99 -12.36
C PRO A 94 -6.16 -8.39 -11.76
N ILE A 95 -7.41 -8.77 -11.46
CA ILE A 95 -7.73 -10.03 -10.75
C ILE A 95 -7.40 -11.29 -11.57
N LYS A 96 -7.49 -11.19 -12.90
CA LYS A 96 -7.23 -12.34 -13.78
C LYS A 96 -5.74 -12.70 -13.72
N GLY A 97 -5.46 -13.91 -13.22
CA GLY A 97 -4.10 -14.44 -13.15
C GLY A 97 -3.29 -13.92 -11.98
N LEU A 98 -3.95 -13.49 -10.89
CA LEU A 98 -3.25 -13.19 -9.65
C LEU A 98 -2.47 -14.41 -9.18
N TRP A 99 -1.22 -14.15 -8.80
CA TRP A 99 -0.39 -15.10 -8.08
C TRP A 99 -0.70 -15.04 -6.58
N HIS A 100 -0.04 -15.87 -5.78
CA HIS A 100 -0.35 -16.08 -4.35
C HIS A 100 -0.39 -14.78 -3.52
N GLY A 101 0.72 -14.03 -3.45
CA GLY A 101 0.78 -12.79 -2.66
C GLY A 101 -0.23 -11.72 -3.07
N PRO A 102 -0.38 -11.38 -4.37
CA PRO A 102 -1.45 -10.51 -4.84
C PRO A 102 -2.87 -11.01 -4.52
N GLN A 103 -3.11 -12.33 -4.55
CA GLN A 103 -4.38 -12.93 -4.14
C GLN A 103 -4.63 -12.74 -2.64
N GLU A 104 -3.62 -12.97 -1.80
CA GLU A 104 -3.68 -12.76 -0.36
C GLU A 104 -3.99 -11.29 -0.01
N VAL A 105 -3.37 -10.33 -0.70
CA VAL A 105 -3.70 -8.89 -0.57
C VAL A 105 -5.17 -8.64 -0.92
N LEU A 106 -5.65 -9.23 -2.01
CA LEU A 106 -7.02 -9.10 -2.48
C LEU A 106 -8.04 -9.76 -1.52
N GLU A 107 -7.68 -10.81 -0.80
CA GLU A 107 -8.57 -11.51 0.12
C GLU A 107 -8.56 -10.91 1.53
N LYS A 108 -7.39 -10.54 2.05
CA LYS A 108 -7.21 -10.11 3.43
C LYS A 108 -7.38 -8.60 3.63
N PHE A 109 -6.89 -7.78 2.70
CA PHE A 109 -6.91 -6.32 2.87
C PHE A 109 -8.10 -5.65 2.18
N VAL A 110 -8.39 -6.01 0.93
CA VAL A 110 -9.40 -5.32 0.11
C VAL A 110 -10.80 -5.26 0.77
N PRO A 111 -11.32 -6.30 1.44
CA PRO A 111 -12.62 -6.18 2.11
C PRO A 111 -12.65 -5.04 3.15
N ILE A 112 -11.60 -4.93 3.97
CA ILE A 112 -11.47 -3.88 4.99
C ILE A 112 -11.36 -2.50 4.32
N LEU A 113 -10.53 -2.40 3.28
CA LEU A 113 -10.33 -1.15 2.53
C LEU A 113 -11.61 -0.68 1.80
N ASN A 114 -12.39 -1.63 1.27
CA ASN A 114 -13.68 -1.36 0.64
C ASN A 114 -14.68 -0.76 1.64
N GLU A 115 -14.77 -1.33 2.84
CA GLU A 115 -15.66 -0.84 3.91
C GLU A 115 -15.19 0.51 4.44
N ALA A 116 -13.87 0.71 4.53
CA ALA A 116 -13.25 1.94 5.02
C ALA A 116 -13.33 3.12 4.03
N GLY A 117 -13.79 2.90 2.79
CA GLY A 117 -14.01 3.96 1.80
C GLY A 117 -12.72 4.57 1.26
N ILE A 118 -11.73 3.72 0.93
CA ILE A 118 -10.49 4.16 0.27
C ILE A 118 -10.79 4.85 -1.07
N ASP A 119 -10.02 5.89 -1.37
CA ASP A 119 -10.16 6.71 -2.58
C ASP A 119 -9.27 6.26 -3.73
N ALA A 120 -8.07 5.75 -3.42
CA ALA A 120 -7.16 5.16 -4.39
C ALA A 120 -6.14 4.26 -3.70
N MET A 121 -5.60 3.30 -4.46
CA MET A 121 -4.46 2.49 -4.04
C MET A 121 -3.32 2.63 -5.05
N LEU A 122 -2.12 2.90 -4.57
CA LEU A 122 -0.91 3.07 -5.36
C LEU A 122 -0.02 1.84 -5.19
N CYS A 123 0.32 1.19 -6.30
CA CYS A 123 1.05 -0.06 -6.32
C CYS A 123 2.24 -0.07 -7.28
N GLY A 124 3.05 -1.12 -7.17
CA GLY A 124 4.19 -1.39 -8.06
C GLY A 124 4.15 -2.83 -8.56
N HIS A 125 5.24 -3.57 -8.34
CA HIS A 125 5.41 -5.01 -8.63
C HIS A 125 5.41 -5.41 -10.12
N LEU A 126 4.48 -4.94 -10.94
CA LEU A 126 4.31 -5.42 -12.33
C LEU A 126 5.25 -4.77 -13.35
N HIS A 127 6.07 -3.81 -12.94
CA HIS A 127 7.05 -3.08 -13.80
C HIS A 127 6.45 -2.48 -15.08
N ARG A 128 5.17 -2.12 -15.06
CA ARG A 128 4.46 -1.46 -16.15
C ARG A 128 3.31 -0.64 -15.59
N TYR A 129 2.94 0.42 -16.31
CA TYR A 129 1.82 1.25 -15.93
C TYR A 129 0.48 0.55 -16.21
N ILE A 130 -0.38 0.48 -15.19
CA ILE A 130 -1.77 0.04 -15.33
C ILE A 130 -2.65 0.89 -14.42
N HIS A 131 -3.74 1.42 -14.99
CA HIS A 131 -4.81 2.05 -14.22
C HIS A 131 -6.02 1.11 -14.21
N CYS A 132 -6.21 0.42 -13.09
CA CYS A 132 -7.38 -0.42 -12.87
C CYS A 132 -8.53 0.42 -12.33
N LYS A 133 -9.67 0.39 -13.02
CA LYS A 133 -10.90 1.02 -12.55
C LYS A 133 -11.53 0.18 -11.44
N PRO A 134 -12.32 0.80 -10.54
CA PRO A 134 -13.13 0.05 -9.58
C PRO A 134 -13.98 -1.02 -10.27
N ASP A 135 -14.14 -2.16 -9.60
CA ASP A 135 -15.02 -3.25 -10.00
C ASP A 135 -15.84 -3.77 -8.80
N ALA A 136 -16.50 -4.92 -8.97
CA ALA A 136 -17.32 -5.52 -7.93
C ALA A 136 -16.53 -5.97 -6.69
N ARG A 137 -15.22 -6.27 -6.85
CA ARG A 137 -14.33 -6.77 -5.79
C ARG A 137 -13.46 -5.66 -5.21
N VAL A 138 -12.93 -4.76 -6.02
CA VAL A 138 -12.09 -3.63 -5.58
C VAL A 138 -12.83 -2.33 -5.88
N LYS A 139 -13.36 -1.66 -4.85
CA LYS A 139 -14.29 -0.52 -4.99
C LYS A 139 -13.61 0.84 -5.19
N PHE A 140 -12.30 0.84 -5.40
CA PHE A 140 -11.47 2.02 -5.58
C PHE A 140 -10.48 1.81 -6.75
N PRO A 141 -10.01 2.88 -7.42
CA PRO A 141 -9.01 2.76 -8.47
C PRO A 141 -7.67 2.27 -7.91
N VAL A 142 -7.04 1.34 -8.61
CA VAL A 142 -5.68 0.86 -8.33
C VAL A 142 -4.75 1.37 -9.43
N ILE A 143 -3.75 2.16 -9.05
CA ILE A 143 -2.75 2.72 -9.94
C ILE A 143 -1.46 1.93 -9.74
N ILE A 144 -1.12 1.10 -10.72
CA ILE A 144 0.09 0.30 -10.74
C ILE A 144 1.15 1.08 -11.50
N ASN A 145 2.16 1.56 -10.79
CA ASN A 145 3.21 2.39 -11.35
C ASN A 145 4.26 1.55 -12.09
N SER A 146 4.87 2.15 -13.12
CA SER A 146 6.01 1.56 -13.82
C SER A 146 7.32 1.91 -13.12
N LYS A 147 8.39 1.16 -13.43
CA LYS A 147 9.75 1.41 -12.91
C LYS A 147 10.34 2.76 -13.37
N ASP A 148 9.80 3.33 -14.43
CA ASP A 148 10.27 4.52 -15.13
C ASP A 148 9.23 5.66 -15.12
N MET A 149 8.36 5.66 -14.10
CA MET A 149 7.32 6.67 -13.91
C MET A 149 7.25 7.14 -12.46
N VAL A 150 6.74 8.36 -12.27
CA VAL A 150 6.48 8.95 -10.96
C VAL A 150 5.02 9.38 -10.85
N ILE A 151 4.44 9.23 -9.66
CA ILE A 151 3.11 9.74 -9.33
C ILE A 151 3.27 11.02 -8.52
N ASP A 152 2.78 12.13 -9.08
CA ASP A 152 2.71 13.44 -8.43
C ASP A 152 1.28 13.71 -7.93
N GLY A 153 1.14 14.01 -6.64
CA GLY A 153 -0.15 14.22 -5.99
C GLY A 153 -0.35 15.66 -5.54
N GLN A 154 -1.46 16.28 -5.96
CA GLN A 154 -1.82 17.63 -5.55
C GLN A 154 -3.26 17.69 -5.03
N THR A 155 -3.46 18.33 -3.88
CA THR A 155 -4.79 18.60 -3.33
C THR A 155 -5.16 20.07 -3.48
N GLN A 156 -6.43 20.33 -3.81
CA GLN A 156 -6.98 21.67 -3.90
C GLN A 156 -8.47 21.62 -3.54
N GLY A 157 -8.82 22.17 -2.36
CA GLY A 157 -10.19 22.15 -1.86
C GLY A 157 -10.74 20.73 -1.74
N ASN A 158 -11.72 20.40 -2.57
CA ASN A 158 -12.36 19.09 -2.60
C ASN A 158 -11.81 18.13 -3.67
N ARG A 159 -10.67 18.46 -4.28
CA ARG A 159 -10.04 17.66 -5.32
C ARG A 159 -8.67 17.13 -4.90
N LEU A 160 -8.43 15.84 -5.14
CA LEU A 160 -7.10 15.21 -5.16
C LEU A 160 -6.81 14.80 -6.61
N GLN A 161 -5.75 15.37 -7.19
CA GLN A 161 -5.27 15.03 -8.52
C GLN A 161 -3.97 14.24 -8.40
N LEU A 162 -3.92 13.09 -9.07
CA LEU A 162 -2.72 12.27 -9.23
C LEU A 162 -2.30 12.33 -10.70
N LYS A 163 -1.09 12.79 -10.97
CA LYS A 163 -0.48 12.78 -12.31
C LYS A 163 0.55 11.67 -12.38
N VAL A 164 0.51 10.89 -13.45
CA VAL A 164 1.55 9.92 -13.75
C VAL A 164 2.46 10.53 -14.81
N LEU A 165 3.74 10.66 -14.50
CA LEU A 165 4.73 11.29 -15.37
C LEU A 165 5.81 10.27 -15.74
N ASP A 166 6.29 10.30 -16.98
CA ASP A 166 7.48 9.55 -17.38
C ASP A 166 8.78 10.20 -16.89
N THR A 167 9.92 9.55 -17.11
CA THR A 167 11.25 10.08 -16.75
C THR A 167 11.62 11.41 -17.40
N LYS A 168 10.90 11.85 -18.45
CA LYS A 168 11.09 13.15 -19.11
C LYS A 168 10.14 14.22 -18.56
N GLY A 169 9.28 13.87 -17.60
CA GLY A 169 8.23 14.75 -17.08
C GLY A 169 6.99 14.84 -17.97
N THR A 170 6.86 13.99 -18.98
CA THR A 170 5.69 13.94 -19.86
C THR A 170 4.51 13.33 -19.11
N LEU A 171 3.34 13.96 -19.21
CA LEU A 171 2.12 13.42 -18.62
C LEU A 171 1.66 12.15 -19.36
N VAL A 172 1.59 11.03 -18.64
CA VAL A 172 1.11 9.73 -19.13
C VAL A 172 -0.37 9.52 -18.80
N ASP A 173 -0.78 9.79 -17.56
CA ASP A 173 -2.18 9.73 -17.14
C ASP A 173 -2.47 10.76 -16.04
N LYS A 174 -3.75 11.05 -15.82
CA LYS A 174 -4.25 11.94 -14.77
C LYS A 174 -5.52 11.37 -14.16
N ILE A 175 -5.45 11.10 -12.86
CA ILE A 175 -6.57 10.66 -12.05
C ILE A 175 -7.05 11.84 -11.21
N VAL A 176 -8.36 12.07 -11.17
CA VAL A 176 -8.98 13.14 -10.38
C VAL A 176 -10.04 12.54 -9.48
N LEU A 177 -9.84 12.68 -8.17
CA LEU A 177 -10.75 12.25 -7.12
C LEU A 177 -11.41 13.50 -6.53
N THR A 178 -12.72 13.47 -6.33
CA THR A 178 -13.50 14.61 -5.82
C THR A 178 -14.43 14.16 -4.71
N LYS A 179 -14.57 14.97 -3.67
CA LYS A 179 -15.43 14.77 -2.51
C LYS A 179 -16.45 15.89 -2.36
#